data_AF-A0A6G2DNY8-F1
#
_entry.id   AF-A0A6G2DNY8-F1
#
_cell.length_a   1.000
_cell.length_b   1.000
_cell.length_c   1.000
_cell.angle_alpha   90.00
_cell.angle_beta   90.00
_cell.angle_gamma   90.00
#
_symmetry.space_group_name_H-M   'P 1'
#
loop_
_entity.id
_entity.type
_entity.pdbx_description
1 polymer ?
#
loop_
_entity_poly.entity_id
_entity_poly.type
_entity_poly.pdbx_seq_one_letter_code
_entity_poly.pdbx_strand_id
1 'polypeptide(L)'
;MKWLGVEFVSLLIISLCFSLIHAQGSTNQANLIGLQHQIPWFSFLLFLINASMVEEFLYREILWNLVRKLDIRVALTCVLFALAHHPGTILAWCLYVSLGMFLGMVRY
;
A
#
# COMPACT_ATOMS: atom_id res chain seq x y z
N MET A 1 3.49 -9.72 15.36
CA MET A 1 4.76 -8.98 15.20
C MET A 1 5.61 -9.45 14.02
N LYS A 2 5.69 -10.76 13.70
CA LYS A 2 6.50 -11.26 12.57
C LYS A 2 6.09 -10.67 11.20
N TRP A 3 4.80 -10.47 10.98
CA TRP A 3 4.24 -9.97 9.71
C TRP A 3 4.53 -8.49 9.42
N LEU A 4 4.54 -7.65 10.44
CA LEU A 4 4.86 -6.22 10.33
C LEU A 4 6.27 -5.99 9.77
N GLY A 5 7.22 -6.86 10.14
CA GLY A 5 8.58 -6.80 9.62
C GLY A 5 8.64 -7.13 8.12
N VAL A 6 7.83 -8.08 7.65
CA VAL A 6 7.80 -8.46 6.23
C VAL A 6 7.10 -7.39 5.40
N GLU A 7 6.01 -6.79 5.89
CA GLU A 7 5.39 -5.62 5.26
C GLU A 7 6.36 -4.46 5.15
N PHE A 8 7.07 -4.13 6.22
CA PHE A 8 8.05 -3.05 6.21
C PHE A 8 9.19 -3.30 5.20
N VAL A 9 9.74 -4.52 5.15
CA VAL A 9 10.80 -4.88 4.20
C VAL A 9 10.27 -4.87 2.76
N SER A 10 9.07 -5.37 2.51
CA SER A 10 8.42 -5.32 1.20
C SER A 10 8.20 -3.87 0.74
N LEU A 11 7.70 -2.99 1.61
CA LEU A 11 7.52 -1.57 1.34
C LEU A 11 8.86 -0.87 1.05
N LEU A 12 9.93 -1.23 1.77
CA LEU A 12 11.27 -0.71 1.55
C LEU A 12 11.82 -1.10 0.16
N ILE A 13 11.69 -2.38 -0.20
CA ILE A 13 12.12 -2.90 -1.51
C ILE A 13 11.36 -2.20 -2.64
N ILE A 14 10.05 -2.02 -2.48
CA ILE A 14 9.21 -1.37 -3.49
C ILE A 14 9.56 0.12 -3.64
N SER A 15 9.82 0.82 -2.54
CA SER A 15 10.30 2.22 -2.55
C SER A 15 11.66 2.37 -3.27
N LEU A 16 12.57 1.41 -3.06
CA LEU A 16 13.84 1.31 -3.77
C LEU A 16 13.64 1.05 -5.27
N CYS A 17 12.74 0.14 -5.64
CA CYS A 17 12.40 -0.11 -7.03
C CYS A 17 11.86 1.15 -7.72
N PHE A 18 10.96 1.90 -7.07
CA PHE A 18 10.42 3.18 -7.56
C PHE A 18 11.51 4.23 -7.81
N SER A 19 12.47 4.34 -6.89
CA SER A 19 13.60 5.26 -6.99
C SER A 19 14.50 4.92 -8.19
N LEU A 20 14.70 3.63 -8.47
CA LEU A 20 15.56 3.17 -9.56
C LEU A 20 14.93 3.38 -10.95
N ILE A 21 13.63 3.19 -11.08
CA ILE A 21 12.92 3.26 -12.38
C ILE A 21 12.52 4.69 -12.78
N HIS A 22 12.83 5.72 -11.98
CA HIS A 22 12.37 7.11 -12.18
C HIS A 22 10.89 7.17 -12.57
N ALA A 23 10.08 6.23 -12.08
CA ALA A 23 8.67 6.23 -12.37
C ALA A 23 8.13 7.55 -11.83
N GLN A 24 7.47 8.32 -12.69
CA GLN A 24 6.77 9.53 -12.29
C GLN A 24 5.96 9.19 -11.04
N GLY A 25 6.39 9.72 -9.90
CA GLY A 25 5.74 9.49 -8.63
C GLY A 25 4.27 9.86 -8.80
N SER A 26 3.39 8.99 -8.33
CA SER A 26 1.97 9.29 -8.33
C SER A 26 1.74 10.61 -7.58
N THR A 27 0.69 11.37 -7.94
CA THR A 27 0.44 12.70 -7.34
C THR A 27 0.40 12.64 -5.80
N ASN A 28 -0.12 11.55 -5.24
CA ASN A 28 -0.07 11.23 -3.82
C ASN A 28 1.35 11.07 -3.28
N GLN A 29 2.26 10.39 -3.98
CA GLN A 29 3.66 10.27 -3.56
C GLN A 29 4.39 11.62 -3.60
N ALA A 30 4.17 12.42 -4.64
CA ALA A 30 4.73 13.77 -4.73
C ALA A 30 4.23 14.68 -3.59
N ASN A 31 2.93 14.61 -3.29
CA ASN A 31 2.32 15.34 -2.18
C ASN A 31 2.85 14.86 -0.82
N LEU A 32 3.05 13.56 -0.63
CA LEU A 32 3.59 13.00 0.62
C LEU A 32 5.04 13.43 0.88
N ILE A 33 5.88 13.39 -0.16
CA ILE A 33 7.26 13.88 -0.06
C ILE A 33 7.28 15.39 0.22
N GLY A 34 6.40 16.16 -0.45
CA GLY A 34 6.23 17.58 -0.18
C GLY A 34 5.80 17.87 1.25
N LEU A 35 4.84 17.11 1.78
CA LEU A 35 4.35 17.23 3.16
C LEU A 35 5.40 16.83 4.19
N GLN A 36 6.21 15.81 3.92
CA GLN A 36 7.27 15.36 4.84
C GLN A 36 8.23 16.50 5.21
N HIS A 37 8.51 17.42 4.30
CA HIS A 37 9.36 18.59 4.55
C HIS A 37 8.64 19.75 5.24
N GLN A 38 7.30 19.73 5.33
CA GLN A 38 6.47 20.82 5.85
C GLN A 38 5.97 20.57 7.28
N ILE A 39 5.93 19.31 7.74
CA ILE A 39 5.39 18.95 9.06
C ILE A 39 6.45 18.27 9.94
N PRO A 40 6.31 18.34 11.28
CA PRO A 40 7.21 17.62 12.18
C PRO A 40 7.24 16.12 11.86
N TRP A 41 8.44 15.52 11.91
CA TRP A 41 8.63 14.11 11.55
C TRP A 41 7.73 13.15 12.34
N PHE A 42 7.43 13.47 13.60
CA PHE A 42 6.53 12.67 14.44
C PHE A 42 5.07 12.72 13.95
N SER A 43 4.60 13.89 13.53
CA SER A 43 3.26 14.05 12.94
C SER A 43 3.14 13.31 11.61
N PHE A 44 4.19 13.34 10.79
CA PHE A 44 4.27 12.55 9.56
C PHE A 44 4.21 11.04 9.86
N LEU A 45 4.94 10.58 10.88
CA LEU A 45 4.89 9.18 11.31
C LEU A 45 3.48 8.75 11.75
N LEU A 46 2.79 9.58 12.54
CA LEU A 46 1.41 9.31 12.96
C LEU A 46 0.45 9.27 11.77
N PHE A 47 0.64 10.15 10.78
CA PHE A 47 -0.13 10.12 9.54
C PHE A 47 0.06 8.80 8.77
N LEU A 48 1.31 8.35 8.62
CA LEU A 48 1.60 7.08 7.96
C LEU A 48 0.98 5.89 8.69
N ILE A 49 1.13 5.82 10.02
CA ILE A 49 0.50 4.77 10.83
C ILE A 49 -1.02 4.79 10.66
N ASN A 50 -1.64 5.98 10.70
CA ASN A 50 -3.08 6.11 10.53
C ASN A 50 -3.54 5.63 9.15
N ALA A 51 -2.83 5.99 8.08
CA ALA A 51 -3.14 5.52 6.73
C ALA A 51 -3.03 3.99 6.65
N SER A 52 -1.96 3.39 7.19
CA SER A 52 -1.80 1.92 7.21
C SER A 52 -2.88 1.21 8.04
N MET A 53 -3.29 1.79 9.18
CA MET A 53 -4.39 1.23 9.99
C MET A 53 -5.73 1.22 9.24
N VAL A 54 -6.00 2.27 8.44
CA VAL A 54 -7.20 2.35 7.61
C VAL A 54 -7.17 1.28 6.51
N GLU A 55 -6.03 1.10 5.83
CA GLU A 55 -5.88 0.05 4.82
C GLU A 55 -6.06 -1.35 5.41
N GLU A 56 -5.39 -1.63 6.53
CA GLU A 56 -5.53 -2.89 7.28
C GLU A 56 -7.00 -3.15 7.65
N PHE A 57 -7.69 -2.16 8.20
CA PHE A 57 -9.09 -2.31 8.61
C PHE A 57 -10.03 -2.50 7.40
N LEU A 58 -9.90 -1.70 6.34
CA LEU A 58 -10.76 -1.80 5.16
C LEU A 58 -10.57 -3.13 4.42
N TYR A 59 -9.32 -3.49 4.15
CA TYR A 59 -9.04 -4.68 3.34
C TYR A 59 -9.05 -5.94 4.20
N ARG A 60 -8.33 -5.98 5.32
CA ARG A 60 -8.17 -7.23 6.07
C ARG A 60 -9.26 -7.48 7.08
N GLU A 61 -9.97 -6.48 7.59
CA GLU A 61 -11.14 -6.69 8.46
C GLU A 61 -12.43 -6.70 7.63
N ILE A 62 -12.78 -5.61 6.94
CA ILE A 62 -14.09 -5.50 6.27
C ILE A 62 -14.19 -6.39 5.02
N LEU A 63 -13.33 -6.17 4.01
CA LEU A 63 -13.43 -6.88 2.72
C LEU A 63 -13.30 -8.40 2.89
N TRP A 64 -12.40 -8.83 3.76
CA TRP A 64 -12.16 -10.24 4.02
C TRP A 64 -13.27 -10.94 4.81
N ASN A 65 -13.99 -10.21 5.67
CA ASN A 65 -15.18 -10.75 6.33
C ASN A 65 -16.39 -10.75 5.40
N LEU A 66 -16.45 -9.85 4.40
CA LEU A 66 -17.54 -9.76 3.44
C LEU A 66 -17.51 -10.88 2.38
N VAL A 67 -16.32 -11.16 1.82
CA VAL A 67 -16.16 -12.15 0.76
C VAL A 67 -15.76 -13.48 1.38
N ARG A 68 -16.31 -14.63 0.93
CA ARG A 68 -15.98 -15.95 1.51
C ARG A 68 -14.88 -16.71 0.76
N LYS A 69 -14.82 -16.58 -0.56
CA LYS A 69 -13.86 -17.30 -1.41
C LYS A 69 -12.49 -16.61 -1.40
N LEU A 70 -11.43 -17.36 -1.10
CA LEU A 70 -10.07 -16.85 -0.99
C LEU A 70 -9.59 -16.17 -2.29
N ASP A 71 -9.77 -16.83 -3.42
CA ASP A 71 -9.31 -16.32 -4.73
C ASP A 71 -9.94 -14.95 -5.04
N ILE A 72 -11.23 -14.79 -4.69
CA ILE A 72 -11.97 -13.55 -4.90
C ILE A 72 -11.50 -12.47 -3.89
N ARG A 73 -11.22 -12.83 -2.63
CA ARG A 73 -10.69 -11.88 -1.63
C ARG A 73 -9.38 -11.28 -2.09
N VAL A 74 -8.44 -12.13 -2.51
CA VAL A 74 -7.11 -11.70 -2.94
C VAL A 74 -7.23 -10.86 -4.21
N ALA A 75 -7.98 -11.33 -5.22
CA ALA A 75 -8.18 -10.57 -6.46
C ALA A 75 -8.81 -9.18 -6.20
N LEU A 76 -9.85 -9.11 -5.37
CA LEU A 76 -10.46 -7.83 -5.00
C LEU A 76 -9.51 -6.94 -4.21
N THR A 77 -8.73 -7.50 -3.28
CA THR A 77 -7.73 -6.73 -2.53
C THR A 77 -6.71 -6.12 -3.50
N CYS A 78 -6.16 -6.90 -4.44
CA CYS A 78 -5.23 -6.42 -5.45
C CYS A 78 -5.81 -5.29 -6.31
N VAL A 79 -7.02 -5.48 -6.85
CA VAL A 79 -7.63 -4.53 -7.79
C VAL A 79 -8.08 -3.26 -7.07
N LEU A 80 -8.77 -3.39 -5.93
CA LEU A 80 -9.25 -2.23 -5.17
C LEU A 80 -8.09 -1.41 -4.60
N PHE A 81 -7.06 -2.08 -4.07
CA PHE A 81 -5.85 -1.42 -3.59
C PHE A 81 -5.15 -0.66 -4.73
N ALA A 82 -4.98 -1.28 -5.90
CA ALA A 82 -4.40 -0.61 -7.05
C ALA A 82 -5.22 0.59 -7.52
N LEU A 83 -6.54 0.47 -7.60
CA LEU A 83 -7.41 1.57 -8.04
C LEU A 83 -7.42 2.74 -7.04
N ALA A 84 -7.41 2.47 -5.73
CA ALA A 84 -7.38 3.50 -4.68
C ALA A 84 -6.13 4.40 -4.77
N HIS A 85 -5.05 3.88 -5.35
CA HIS A 85 -3.79 4.59 -5.53
C HIS A 85 -3.68 5.33 -6.88
N HIS A 86 -4.74 5.32 -7.70
CA HIS A 86 -4.84 6.06 -8.97
C HIS A 86 -3.56 5.98 -9.83
N PRO A 87 -3.15 4.78 -10.28
CA PRO A 87 -1.89 4.59 -10.99
C PRO A 87 -1.90 5.34 -12.32
N GLY A 88 -0.97 6.28 -12.48
CA GLY A 88 -0.77 7.00 -13.74
C GLY A 88 0.03 6.23 -14.80
N THR A 89 0.59 5.07 -14.45
CA THR A 89 1.37 4.22 -15.36
C THR A 89 1.05 2.74 -15.14
N ILE A 90 1.25 1.92 -16.19
CA ILE A 90 1.08 0.46 -16.09
C ILE A 90 2.04 -0.16 -15.06
N LEU A 91 3.24 0.42 -14.92
CA LEU A 91 4.24 -0.03 -13.97
C LEU A 91 3.77 0.23 -12.52
N ALA A 92 3.23 1.42 -12.25
CA ALA A 92 2.62 1.74 -10.96
C ALA A 92 1.42 0.83 -10.66
N TRP A 93 0.58 0.54 -11.67
CA TRP A 93 -0.53 -0.39 -11.53
C TRP A 93 -0.06 -1.80 -11.13
N CYS A 94 0.94 -2.36 -11.82
CA CYS A 94 1.53 -3.65 -11.48
C CYS A 94 2.07 -3.67 -10.05
N LEU A 95 2.76 -2.60 -9.63
CA LEU A 95 3.31 -2.48 -8.28
C LEU A 95 2.22 -2.44 -7.21
N TYR A 96 1.17 -1.62 -7.39
CA TYR A 96 0.07 -1.58 -6.43
C TYR A 96 -0.74 -2.89 -6.41
N VAL A 97 -0.88 -3.58 -7.54
CA VAL A 97 -1.45 -4.93 -7.58
C VAL A 97 -0.59 -5.91 -6.75
N SER A 98 0.73 -5.87 -6.88
CA SER A 98 1.64 -6.70 -6.07
C SER A 98 1.57 -6.36 -4.58
N LEU A 99 1.44 -5.08 -4.21
CA LEU A 99 1.23 -4.64 -2.84
C LEU A 99 -0.09 -5.15 -2.26
N GLY A 100 -1.19 -4.99 -3.01
CA GLY A 100 -2.50 -5.51 -2.60
C GLY A 100 -2.51 -7.04 -2.46
N MET A 101 -1.74 -7.74 -3.29
CA MET A 101 -1.54 -9.18 -3.15
C MET A 101 -0.84 -9.52 -1.83
N PHE A 102 0.23 -8.79 -1.50
CA PHE A 102 0.96 -8.98 -0.26
C PHE A 102 0.07 -8.69 0.97
N LEU A 103 -0.64 -7.57 0.96
CA LEU A 103 -1.60 -7.19 1.99
C LEU A 103 -2.71 -8.25 2.20
N GLY A 104 -3.23 -8.80 1.10
CA GLY A 104 -4.19 -9.89 1.17
C GLY A 104 -3.58 -11.17 1.76
N MET A 105 -2.44 -11.62 1.22
CA MET A 105 -1.87 -12.93 1.57
C MET A 105 -1.37 -13.02 3.02
N VAL A 106 -0.83 -11.94 3.57
CA VAL A 106 -0.17 -11.89 4.89
C VAL A 106 -1.10 -12.13 6.09
N ARG A 107 -2.43 -12.27 5.87
CA ARG A 107 -3.36 -12.73 6.93
C ARG A 107 -3.25 -14.21 7.27
N TYR A 108 -2.74 -15.03 6.34
CA TYR A 108 -2.54 -16.47 6.53
C TYR A 108 -1.09 -16.77 6.86
#